data_AF-A0A7V3CCT7-F1
#
_entry.id   AF-A0A7V3CCT7-F1
#
_cell.length_a   1.000
_cell.length_b   1.000
_cell.length_c   1.000
_cell.angle_alpha   90.00
_cell.angle_beta   90.00
_cell.angle_gamma   90.00
#
_symmetry.space_group_name_H-M   'P 1'
#
loop_
_entity.id
_entity.type
_entity.pdbx_description
1 polymer ?
#
loop_
_entity_poly.entity_id
_entity_poly.type
_entity_poly.pdbx_seq_one_letter_code
_entity_poly.pdbx_strand_id
1 'polypeptide(L)'
;MLVHPSVALATLLWMAAQVLYLRLIRWSTGQKEMDEAFSAGCLTQIVGVLFQALALGLLLLWTLPVLLGLEPRASWAAVEGFAMLATRAGLIAALAIALLSFLPWLGNFLGGSPGLEVLVGGGILFRLLSHPYLEARLGRKIPAESLYPGLWESLGYLALAFLAGRLLMLATLKLRPAAGQPPNAFTRLWGPSLDTLVGIVVLYLYAQSVALRLHPGP
;
A
#
# COMPACT_ATOMS: atom_id res chain seq x y z
N MET A 1 0.85 6.47 18.69
CA MET A 1 0.40 5.12 18.26
C MET A 1 1.03 4.62 16.95
N LEU A 2 1.47 5.48 16.01
CA LEU A 2 2.30 5.07 14.84
C LEU A 2 3.64 4.37 15.18
N VAL A 3 4.02 4.36 16.46
CA VAL A 3 5.25 3.76 16.99
C VAL A 3 4.93 2.49 17.79
N HIS A 4 3.94 1.70 17.38
CA HIS A 4 3.80 0.37 17.95
C HIS A 4 4.86 -0.54 17.30
N PRO A 5 5.74 -1.21 18.07
CA PRO A 5 6.88 -1.94 17.52
C PRO A 5 6.45 -3.06 16.57
N SER A 6 5.28 -3.66 16.78
CA SER A 6 4.73 -4.67 15.87
C SER A 6 4.33 -4.11 14.50
N VAL A 7 3.79 -2.89 14.45
CA VAL A 7 3.42 -2.22 13.19
C VAL A 7 4.68 -1.85 12.44
N ALA A 8 5.65 -1.24 13.12
CA ALA A 8 6.94 -0.90 12.52
C ALA A 8 7.68 -2.13 11.96
N LEU A 9 7.71 -3.23 12.72
CA LEU A 9 8.30 -4.49 12.26
C LEU A 9 7.59 -5.03 11.01
N ALA A 10 6.26 -5.04 10.99
CA ALA A 10 5.50 -5.51 9.84
C ALA A 10 5.74 -4.62 8.60
N THR A 11 5.80 -3.31 8.77
CA THR A 11 6.15 -2.37 7.68
C THR A 11 7.58 -2.60 7.18
N LEU A 12 8.55 -2.84 8.07
CA LEU A 12 9.93 -3.14 7.69
C LEU A 12 10.04 -4.46 6.91
N LEU A 13 9.31 -5.50 7.35
CA LEU A 13 9.24 -6.78 6.64
C LEU A 13 8.61 -6.62 5.25
N TRP A 14 7.54 -5.84 5.14
CA TRP A 14 6.92 -5.51 3.86
C TRP A 14 7.90 -4.76 2.94
N MET A 15 8.62 -3.76 3.47
CA MET A 15 9.64 -3.02 2.73
C MET A 15 10.78 -3.93 2.25
N ALA A 16 11.24 -4.86 3.09
CA ALA A 16 12.25 -5.85 2.72
C ALA A 16 11.75 -6.77 1.59
N ALA A 17 10.50 -7.23 1.69
CA ALA A 17 9.86 -8.03 0.64
C ALA A 17 9.73 -7.26 -0.68
N GLN A 18 9.33 -5.98 -0.63
CA GLN A 18 9.22 -5.11 -1.80
C GLN A 18 10.58 -4.89 -2.48
N VAL A 19 11.64 -4.61 -1.70
CA VAL A 19 13.00 -4.45 -2.25
C VAL A 19 13.50 -5.75 -2.87
N LEU A 20 13.26 -6.89 -2.21
CA LEU A 20 13.62 -8.21 -2.74
C LEU A 20 12.90 -8.50 -4.05
N TYR A 21 11.60 -8.22 -4.11
CA TYR A 21 10.79 -8.37 -5.31
C TYR A 21 11.33 -7.52 -6.47
N LEU A 22 11.61 -6.24 -6.24
CA LEU A 22 12.19 -5.36 -7.25
C LEU A 22 13.56 -5.84 -7.73
N ARG A 23 14.39 -6.40 -6.83
CA ARG A 23 15.68 -7.01 -7.21
C ARG A 23 15.49 -8.25 -8.09
N LEU A 24 14.54 -9.12 -7.76
CA LEU A 24 14.24 -10.33 -8.52
C LEU A 24 13.73 -10.01 -9.93
N ILE A 25 12.81 -9.05 -10.08
CA ILE A 25 12.36 -8.61 -11.42
C ILE A 25 13.52 -8.08 -12.24
N ARG A 26 14.39 -7.25 -11.64
CA ARG A 26 15.55 -6.68 -12.33
C ARG A 26 16.51 -7.75 -12.82
N TRP A 27 16.76 -8.75 -11.97
CA TRP A 27 17.62 -9.86 -12.34
C TRP A 27 17.02 -10.69 -13.49
N SER A 28 15.71 -10.96 -13.45
CA SER A 28 15.05 -11.76 -14.50
C SER A 28 14.88 -11.01 -15.83
N THR A 29 14.64 -9.70 -15.79
CA THR A 29 14.49 -8.86 -17.00
C THR A 29 15.82 -8.47 -17.63
N GLY A 30 16.91 -8.41 -16.86
CA GLY A 30 18.25 -8.11 -17.38
C GLY A 30 18.88 -9.20 -18.26
N GLN A 31 18.24 -10.38 -18.38
CA GLN A 31 18.77 -11.53 -19.12
C GLN A 31 18.11 -11.79 -20.49
N LYS A 32 17.13 -10.97 -20.92
CA LYS A 32 16.27 -11.28 -22.09
C LYS A 32 16.45 -10.32 -23.28
N GLU A 33 16.35 -10.84 -24.50
CA GLU A 33 16.37 -10.09 -25.77
C GLU A 33 15.09 -9.25 -25.98
N MET A 34 15.10 -8.28 -26.90
CA MET A 34 14.10 -7.21 -27.03
C MET A 34 12.63 -7.66 -27.16
N ASP A 35 12.34 -8.75 -27.89
CA ASP A 35 10.94 -9.22 -28.08
C ASP A 35 10.43 -10.03 -26.87
N GLU A 36 11.31 -10.80 -26.23
CA GLU A 36 10.99 -11.45 -24.95
C GLU A 36 10.87 -10.43 -23.81
N ALA A 37 11.54 -9.28 -23.92
CA ALA A 37 11.48 -8.22 -22.93
C ALA A 37 10.10 -7.55 -22.87
N PHE A 38 9.37 -7.44 -23.99
CA PHE A 38 8.03 -6.84 -24.02
C PHE A 38 6.98 -7.74 -23.33
N SER A 39 6.99 -9.04 -23.68
CA SER A 39 6.08 -10.02 -23.07
C SER A 39 6.43 -10.30 -21.59
N ALA A 40 7.72 -10.38 -21.26
CA ALA A 40 8.17 -10.46 -19.87
C ALA A 40 7.84 -9.18 -19.08
N GLY A 41 7.87 -8.00 -19.72
CA GLY A 41 7.48 -6.73 -19.12
C GLY A 41 6.01 -6.69 -18.70
N CYS A 42 5.11 -7.14 -19.57
CA CYS A 42 3.68 -7.19 -19.26
C CYS A 42 3.35 -8.21 -18.14
N LEU A 43 3.96 -9.40 -18.21
CA LEU A 43 3.78 -10.43 -17.17
C LEU A 43 4.33 -9.99 -15.81
N THR A 44 5.50 -9.36 -15.79
CA THR A 44 6.10 -8.83 -14.55
C THR A 44 5.27 -7.70 -13.95
N GLN A 45 4.62 -6.87 -14.77
CA GLN A 45 3.71 -5.84 -14.29
C GLN A 45 2.45 -6.45 -13.63
N ILE A 46 1.82 -7.44 -14.26
CA ILE A 46 0.63 -8.12 -13.70
C ILE A 46 0.98 -8.80 -12.37
N VAL A 47 2.08 -9.57 -12.36
CA VAL A 47 2.57 -10.27 -11.16
C VAL A 47 2.94 -9.26 -10.08
N GLY A 48 3.46 -8.09 -10.45
CA GLY A 48 3.84 -7.03 -9.53
C GLY A 48 2.66 -6.38 -8.83
N VAL A 49 1.64 -6.00 -9.59
CA VAL A 49 0.38 -5.46 -9.03
C VAL A 49 -0.25 -6.49 -8.10
N LEU A 50 -0.28 -7.76 -8.51
CA LEU A 50 -0.83 -8.85 -7.70
C LEU A 50 -0.03 -9.06 -6.39
N PHE A 51 1.30 -9.17 -6.49
CA PHE A 51 2.18 -9.31 -5.33
C PHE A 51 2.00 -8.15 -4.36
N GLN A 52 2.00 -6.92 -4.87
CA GLN A 52 1.89 -5.72 -4.06
C GLN A 52 0.54 -5.65 -3.35
N ALA A 53 -0.56 -5.95 -4.04
CA ALA A 53 -1.91 -5.96 -3.45
C ALA A 53 -2.08 -7.06 -2.40
N LEU A 54 -1.57 -8.27 -2.64
CA LEU A 54 -1.62 -9.37 -1.67
C LEU A 54 -0.73 -9.09 -0.45
N ALA A 55 0.49 -8.61 -0.67
CA ALA A 55 1.41 -8.24 0.40
C ALA A 55 0.85 -7.10 1.25
N LEU A 56 0.24 -6.09 0.62
CA LEU A 56 -0.43 -4.99 1.31
C LEU A 56 -1.68 -5.47 2.07
N GLY A 57 -2.45 -6.40 1.48
CA GLY A 57 -3.60 -7.01 2.13
C GLY A 57 -3.21 -7.79 3.39
N LEU A 58 -2.12 -8.56 3.34
CA LEU A 58 -1.59 -9.28 4.50
C LEU A 58 -1.03 -8.32 5.56
N LEU A 59 -0.31 -7.28 5.14
CA LEU A 59 0.20 -6.23 6.02
C LEU A 59 -0.96 -5.55 6.76
N LEU A 60 -2.00 -5.13 6.03
CA LEU A 60 -3.19 -4.53 6.62
C LEU A 60 -3.88 -5.50 7.55
N LEU A 61 -4.17 -6.73 7.11
CA LEU A 61 -4.83 -7.74 7.94
C LEU A 61 -4.15 -7.87 9.31
N TRP A 62 -2.82 -8.00 9.33
CA TRP A 62 -2.07 -8.20 10.56
C TRP A 62 -1.99 -6.95 11.44
N THR A 63 -1.90 -5.76 10.83
CA THR A 63 -1.76 -4.49 11.55
C THR A 63 -3.09 -3.86 11.95
N LEU A 64 -4.18 -4.20 11.26
CA LEU A 64 -5.52 -3.62 11.42
C LEU A 64 -6.02 -3.61 12.88
N PRO A 65 -5.90 -4.70 13.67
CA PRO A 65 -6.40 -4.70 15.05
C PRO A 65 -5.71 -3.65 15.93
N VAL A 66 -4.40 -3.46 15.73
CA VAL A 66 -3.61 -2.47 16.46
C VAL A 66 -3.90 -1.05 15.94
N LEU A 67 -4.01 -0.88 14.63
CA LEU A 67 -4.32 0.41 14.01
C LEU A 67 -5.69 0.94 14.41
N LEU A 68 -6.66 0.03 14.63
CA LEU A 68 -8.00 0.35 15.11
C LEU A 68 -8.09 0.47 16.64
N GLY A 69 -7.00 0.22 17.38
CA GLY A 69 -6.97 0.31 18.83
C GLY A 69 -7.71 -0.83 19.56
N LEU A 70 -8.02 -1.92 18.86
CA LEU A 70 -8.77 -3.06 19.39
C LEU A 70 -7.89 -4.05 20.16
N GLU A 71 -6.62 -4.12 19.80
CA GLU A 71 -5.64 -5.02 20.42
C GLU A 71 -4.36 -4.24 20.75
N PRO A 72 -3.72 -4.49 21.90
CA PRO A 72 -2.46 -3.84 22.25
C PRO A 72 -1.29 -4.36 21.41
N ARG A 73 -1.40 -5.53 20.76
CA ARG A 73 -0.34 -6.10 19.92
C ARG A 73 -0.91 -6.88 18.74
N ALA A 74 -0.21 -6.83 17.62
CA ALA A 74 -0.57 -7.61 16.44
C ALA A 74 -0.31 -9.11 16.70
N SER A 75 -1.33 -9.94 16.51
CA SER A 75 -1.28 -11.39 16.71
C SER A 75 -1.96 -12.10 15.54
N TRP A 76 -1.33 -13.17 15.02
CA TRP A 76 -1.91 -13.96 13.93
C TRP A 76 -3.22 -14.66 14.35
N ALA A 77 -3.26 -15.17 15.59
CA ALA A 77 -4.46 -15.82 16.12
C ALA A 77 -5.69 -14.90 16.14
N ALA A 78 -5.49 -13.58 16.23
CA ALA A 78 -6.57 -12.60 16.24
C ALA A 78 -7.19 -12.35 14.84
N VAL A 79 -6.48 -12.76 13.77
CA VAL A 79 -6.80 -12.40 12.38
C VAL A 79 -6.82 -13.59 11.41
N GLU A 80 -6.42 -14.78 11.84
CA GLU A 80 -6.32 -15.97 10.98
C GLU A 80 -7.64 -16.32 10.27
N GLY A 81 -8.78 -16.17 10.97
CA GLY A 81 -10.11 -16.40 10.41
C GLY A 81 -10.48 -15.44 9.27
N PHE A 82 -9.74 -14.34 9.12
CA PHE A 82 -9.93 -13.34 8.08
C PHE A 82 -8.85 -13.42 6.98
N ALA A 83 -7.92 -14.39 7.04
CA ALA A 83 -6.86 -14.54 6.04
C ALA A 83 -7.41 -14.74 4.62
N MET A 84 -8.42 -15.61 4.46
CA MET A 84 -9.06 -15.84 3.16
C MET A 84 -9.77 -14.58 2.64
N LEU A 85 -10.35 -13.79 3.55
CA LEU A 85 -10.98 -12.53 3.22
C LEU A 85 -9.94 -11.50 2.74
N ALA A 86 -8.78 -11.42 3.39
CA ALA A 86 -7.67 -10.58 2.96
C ALA A 86 -7.15 -10.96 1.58
N THR A 87 -7.04 -12.25 1.28
CA THR A 87 -6.66 -12.72 -0.06
C THR A 87 -7.67 -12.28 -1.11
N ARG A 88 -8.98 -12.46 -0.85
CA ARG A 88 -10.04 -12.02 -1.77
C ARG A 88 -10.04 -10.51 -1.96
N ALA A 89 -9.91 -9.75 -0.88
CA ALA A 89 -9.78 -8.29 -0.93
C ALA A 89 -8.53 -7.88 -1.73
N GLY A 90 -7.41 -8.58 -1.53
CA GLY A 90 -6.17 -8.49 -2.30
C GLY A 90 -6.40 -8.58 -3.80
N LEU A 91 -7.07 -9.64 -4.23
CA LEU A 91 -7.40 -9.87 -5.64
C LEU A 91 -8.32 -8.79 -6.21
N ILE A 92 -9.33 -8.36 -5.46
CA ILE A 92 -10.24 -7.29 -5.88
C ILE A 92 -9.48 -5.96 -6.02
N ALA A 93 -8.62 -5.63 -5.05
CA ALA A 93 -7.81 -4.42 -5.10
C ALA A 93 -6.81 -4.45 -6.27
N ALA A 94 -6.15 -5.59 -6.51
CA ALA A 94 -5.27 -5.77 -7.66
C ALA A 94 -6.01 -5.53 -8.99
N LEU A 95 -7.19 -6.14 -9.13
CA LEU A 95 -8.03 -5.97 -10.32
C LEU A 95 -8.49 -4.52 -10.48
N ALA A 96 -8.93 -3.88 -9.40
CA ALA A 96 -9.36 -2.48 -9.43
C ALA A 96 -8.23 -1.54 -9.85
N ILE A 97 -7.03 -1.71 -9.29
CA ILE A 97 -5.84 -0.93 -9.65
C ILE A 97 -5.41 -1.20 -11.09
N ALA A 98 -5.42 -2.45 -11.54
CA ALA A 98 -5.14 -2.80 -12.93
C ALA A 98 -6.13 -2.12 -13.89
N LEU A 99 -7.43 -2.18 -13.61
CA LEU A 99 -8.48 -1.52 -14.41
C LEU A 99 -8.33 0.00 -14.41
N LEU A 100 -8.02 0.61 -13.27
CA LEU A 100 -7.73 2.05 -13.17
C LEU A 100 -6.49 2.44 -13.98
N SER A 101 -5.52 1.54 -14.08
CA SER A 101 -4.28 1.77 -14.83
C SER A 101 -4.49 1.74 -16.36
N PHE A 102 -5.55 1.12 -16.86
CA PHE A 102 -5.92 1.15 -18.28
C PHE A 102 -6.54 2.48 -18.72
N LEU A 103 -7.02 3.31 -17.78
CA LEU A 103 -7.52 4.65 -18.11
C LEU A 103 -6.34 5.59 -18.41
N PRO A 104 -6.27 6.27 -19.57
CA PRO A 104 -5.06 6.99 -19.98
C PRO A 104 -4.61 8.08 -18.98
N TRP A 105 -5.56 8.85 -18.46
CA TRP A 105 -5.25 9.93 -17.52
C TRP A 105 -4.95 9.41 -16.10
N LEU A 106 -5.74 8.46 -15.61
CA LEU A 106 -5.58 7.85 -14.28
C LEU A 106 -4.36 6.94 -14.19
N GLY A 107 -4.09 6.14 -15.22
CA GLY A 107 -2.92 5.27 -15.32
C GLY A 107 -1.62 6.05 -15.36
N ASN A 108 -1.55 7.16 -16.11
CA ASN A 108 -0.38 8.04 -16.08
C ASN A 108 -0.20 8.70 -14.71
N PHE A 109 -1.30 9.05 -14.04
CA PHE A 109 -1.26 9.65 -12.71
C PHE A 109 -0.79 8.64 -11.63
N LEU A 110 -1.35 7.42 -11.63
CA LEU A 110 -0.99 6.34 -10.71
C LEU A 110 0.43 5.81 -10.98
N GLY A 111 0.76 5.54 -12.25
CA GLY A 111 2.09 5.07 -12.64
C GLY A 111 3.20 6.11 -12.39
N GLY A 112 2.84 7.40 -12.33
CA GLY A 112 3.74 8.48 -11.96
C GLY A 112 3.97 8.65 -10.44
N SER A 113 3.24 7.92 -9.60
CA SER A 113 3.34 7.99 -8.13
C SER A 113 2.95 6.66 -7.47
N PRO A 114 3.90 5.72 -7.31
CA PRO A 114 3.69 4.46 -6.58
C PRO A 114 3.03 4.61 -5.21
N GLY A 115 3.30 5.70 -4.49
CA GLY A 115 2.68 5.99 -3.19
C GLY A 115 1.16 6.21 -3.28
N LEU A 116 0.67 6.85 -4.35
CA LEU A 116 -0.76 7.00 -4.59
C LEU A 116 -1.44 5.70 -4.94
N GLU A 117 -0.78 4.85 -5.75
CA GLU A 117 -1.28 3.51 -6.07
C GLU A 117 -1.46 2.68 -4.80
N VAL A 118 -0.47 2.70 -3.88
CA VAL A 118 -0.55 2.05 -2.58
C VAL A 118 -1.66 2.62 -1.71
N LEU A 119 -1.86 3.95 -1.71
CA LEU A 119 -2.92 4.57 -0.93
C LEU A 119 -4.31 4.17 -1.46
N VAL A 120 -4.53 4.22 -2.77
CA VAL A 120 -5.82 3.86 -3.38
C VAL A 120 -6.09 2.38 -3.20
N GLY A 121 -5.12 1.51 -3.52
CA GLY A 121 -5.25 0.06 -3.36
C GLY A 121 -5.41 -0.33 -1.90
N GLY A 122 -4.63 0.30 -1.02
CA GLY A 122 -4.72 0.14 0.43
C GLY A 122 -6.04 0.61 1.01
N GLY A 123 -6.62 1.70 0.49
CA GLY A 123 -7.94 2.18 0.89
C GLY A 123 -9.05 1.21 0.50
N ILE A 124 -8.99 0.64 -0.70
CA ILE A 124 -9.90 -0.43 -1.14
C ILE A 124 -9.78 -1.65 -0.22
N LEU A 125 -8.55 -2.08 0.07
CA LEU A 125 -8.27 -3.20 0.96
C LEU A 125 -8.78 -2.95 2.37
N PHE A 126 -8.47 -1.79 2.94
CA PHE A 126 -8.94 -1.39 4.25
C PHE A 126 -10.46 -1.44 4.31
N ARG A 127 -11.15 -0.92 3.29
CA ARG A 127 -12.61 -0.94 3.21
C ARG A 127 -13.18 -2.37 3.22
N LEU A 128 -12.61 -3.25 2.40
CA LEU A 128 -13.07 -4.64 2.29
C LEU A 128 -12.75 -5.46 3.54
N LEU A 129 -11.70 -5.11 4.29
CA LEU A 129 -11.25 -5.82 5.49
C LEU A 129 -11.89 -5.30 6.77
N SER A 130 -11.91 -3.97 6.97
CA SER A 130 -12.29 -3.34 8.23
C SER A 130 -13.74 -3.57 8.59
N HIS A 131 -14.67 -3.46 7.64
CA HIS A 131 -16.09 -3.64 7.90
C HIS A 131 -16.43 -5.03 8.47
N PRO A 132 -16.13 -6.14 7.76
CA PRO A 132 -16.42 -7.48 8.29
C PRO A 132 -15.60 -7.82 9.54
N TYR A 133 -14.37 -7.33 9.65
CA TYR A 133 -13.54 -7.53 10.85
C TYR A 133 -14.17 -6.87 12.08
N LEU A 134 -14.58 -5.61 11.95
CA LEU A 134 -15.17 -4.86 13.04
C LEU A 134 -16.57 -5.34 13.41
N GLU A 135 -17.40 -5.74 12.44
CA GLU A 135 -18.71 -6.33 12.74
C GLU A 135 -18.57 -7.63 13.54
N ALA A 136 -17.63 -8.49 13.16
CA ALA A 136 -17.34 -9.72 13.88
C ALA A 136 -16.80 -9.47 15.30
N ARG A 137 -16.00 -8.42 15.50
CA ARG A 137 -15.41 -8.10 16.81
C ARG A 137 -16.31 -7.30 17.74
N LEU A 138 -17.09 -6.37 17.22
CA LEU A 138 -17.97 -5.51 18.01
C LEU A 138 -19.39 -6.07 18.14
N GLY A 139 -19.73 -7.14 17.41
CA GLY A 139 -21.03 -7.80 17.50
C GLY A 139 -22.21 -6.94 17.05
N ARG A 140 -21.94 -5.84 16.33
CA ARG A 140 -22.95 -4.89 15.84
C ARG A 140 -22.63 -4.47 14.42
N LYS A 141 -23.67 -4.14 13.65
CA LYS A 141 -23.51 -3.51 12.34
C LYS A 141 -22.91 -2.13 12.50
N ILE A 142 -21.91 -1.82 11.70
CA ILE A 142 -21.26 -0.50 11.71
C ILE A 142 -21.73 0.26 10.48
N PRO A 143 -22.30 1.46 10.65
CA PRO A 143 -22.71 2.24 9.50
C PRO A 143 -21.48 2.64 8.68
N ALA A 144 -21.63 2.55 7.36
CA ALA A 144 -20.59 2.81 6.38
C ALA A 144 -19.87 4.17 6.63
N GLU A 145 -20.63 5.20 6.96
CA GLU A 145 -20.14 6.56 7.23
C GLU A 145 -19.12 6.65 8.39
N SER A 146 -19.14 5.72 9.34
CA SER A 146 -18.15 5.68 10.43
C SER A 146 -16.79 5.15 9.97
N LEU A 147 -16.75 4.39 8.88
CA LEU A 147 -15.54 3.73 8.35
C LEU A 147 -14.95 4.46 7.13
N TYR A 148 -15.77 5.25 6.45
CA TYR A 148 -15.40 5.90 5.20
C TYR A 148 -15.33 7.41 5.41
N PRO A 149 -14.17 8.04 5.17
CA PRO A 149 -14.09 9.48 5.17
C PRO A 149 -14.96 10.07 4.08
N GLY A 150 -15.39 11.30 4.30
CA GLY A 150 -16.06 12.08 3.27
C GLY A 150 -15.16 12.27 2.04
N LEU A 151 -15.76 12.73 0.94
CA LEU A 151 -15.03 13.01 -0.30
C LEU A 151 -13.87 13.98 -0.06
N TRP A 152 -14.10 15.05 0.73
CA TRP A 152 -13.07 16.04 1.06
C TRP A 152 -11.91 15.48 1.87
N GLU A 153 -12.19 14.62 2.84
CA GLU A 153 -11.18 13.97 3.67
C GLU A 153 -10.36 12.98 2.83
N SER A 154 -11.00 12.25 1.92
CA SER A 154 -10.34 11.37 0.96
C SER A 154 -9.39 12.16 0.05
N LEU A 155 -9.82 13.31 -0.46
CA LEU A 155 -8.97 14.23 -1.21
C LEU A 155 -7.80 14.77 -0.37
N GLY A 156 -8.03 15.02 0.93
CA GLY A 156 -6.98 15.41 1.87
C GLY A 156 -5.89 14.34 2.02
N TYR A 157 -6.27 13.06 2.19
CA TYR A 157 -5.31 11.96 2.25
C TYR A 157 -4.54 11.77 0.93
N LEU A 158 -5.23 11.88 -0.20
CA LEU A 158 -4.60 11.82 -1.52
C LEU A 158 -3.59 12.97 -1.70
N ALA A 159 -3.97 14.19 -1.34
CA ALA A 159 -3.09 15.35 -1.41
C ALA A 159 -1.88 15.18 -0.48
N LEU A 160 -2.08 14.65 0.73
CA LEU A 160 -1.01 14.39 1.69
C LEU A 160 -0.01 13.35 1.15
N ALA A 161 -0.50 12.23 0.62
CA ALA A 161 0.37 11.21 0.02
C ALA A 161 1.14 11.75 -1.17
N PHE A 162 0.48 12.50 -2.05
CA PHE A 162 1.13 13.14 -3.19
C PHE A 162 2.21 14.13 -2.74
N LEU A 163 1.89 15.04 -1.82
CA LEU A 163 2.83 16.06 -1.34
C LEU A 163 4.02 15.42 -0.63
N ALA A 164 3.78 14.47 0.27
CA ALA A 164 4.83 13.77 1.01
C ALA A 164 5.72 12.94 0.07
N GLY A 165 5.14 12.26 -0.92
CA GLY A 165 5.89 11.52 -1.94
C GLY A 165 6.79 12.44 -2.76
N ARG A 166 6.25 13.60 -3.18
CA ARG A 166 7.03 14.63 -3.91
C ARG A 166 8.14 15.22 -3.05
N LEU A 167 7.88 15.56 -1.80
CA LEU A 167 8.91 16.06 -0.87
C LEU A 167 10.02 15.03 -0.64
N LEU A 168 9.67 13.75 -0.53
CA LEU A 168 10.64 12.67 -0.38
C LEU A 168 11.47 12.46 -1.67
N MET A 169 10.83 12.56 -2.84
CA MET A 169 11.54 12.60 -4.12
C MET A 169 12.51 13.78 -4.20
N LEU A 170 12.09 14.98 -3.78
CA LEU A 170 12.94 16.16 -3.75
C LEU A 170 14.11 16.01 -2.78
N ALA A 171 13.87 15.44 -1.59
CA ALA A 171 14.91 15.19 -0.60
C ALA A 171 15.96 14.18 -1.12
N THR A 172 15.52 13.21 -1.92
CA THR A 172 16.39 12.19 -2.53
C THR A 172 17.03 12.67 -3.85
N LEU A 173 16.70 13.85 -4.37
CA LEU A 173 17.35 14.44 -5.56
C LEU A 173 18.86 14.64 -5.38
N LYS A 174 19.34 14.89 -4.15
CA LYS A 174 20.78 14.99 -3.87
C LYS A 174 21.54 13.69 -4.12
N LEU A 175 20.84 12.58 -4.30
CA LEU A 175 21.39 11.25 -4.60
C LEU A 175 21.26 10.89 -6.09
N ARG A 176 20.73 11.80 -6.93
CA ARG A 176 20.69 11.59 -8.38
C ARG A 176 22.10 11.67 -8.97
N PRO A 177 22.45 10.78 -9.91
CA PRO A 177 23.67 10.93 -10.68
C PRO A 177 23.58 12.17 -11.57
N ALA A 178 24.74 12.73 -11.92
CA ALA A 178 24.85 13.92 -12.77
C ALA A 178 24.16 13.71 -14.13
N ALA A 179 23.69 14.80 -14.74
CA ALA A 179 23.00 14.77 -16.02
C ALA A 179 23.79 13.96 -17.07
N GLY A 180 23.14 12.95 -17.67
CA GLY A 180 23.74 12.06 -18.66
C GLY A 180 24.18 10.68 -18.13
N GLN A 181 24.20 10.47 -16.81
CA GLN A 181 24.49 9.16 -16.23
C GLN A 181 23.21 8.33 -15.96
N PRO A 182 23.25 7.01 -16.23
CA PRO A 182 22.11 6.14 -15.97
C PRO A 182 21.77 6.18 -14.46
N PRO A 183 20.49 6.18 -14.06
CA PRO A 183 20.11 6.35 -12.67
C PRO A 183 20.82 5.33 -11.78
N ASN A 184 21.41 5.77 -10.66
CA ASN A 184 22.14 4.88 -9.76
C ASN A 184 21.23 3.75 -9.26
N ALA A 185 21.79 2.57 -9.03
CA ALA A 185 21.04 1.41 -8.52
C ALA A 185 20.22 1.76 -7.27
N PHE A 186 20.73 2.69 -6.45
CA PHE A 186 20.03 3.27 -5.31
C PHE A 186 18.71 3.94 -5.69
N THR A 187 18.72 4.91 -6.61
CA THR A 187 17.50 5.64 -7.03
C THR A 187 16.44 4.73 -7.67
N ARG A 188 16.84 3.66 -8.36
CA ARG A 188 15.90 2.74 -9.02
C ARG A 188 15.28 1.69 -8.09
N LEU A 189 15.90 1.40 -6.95
CA LEU A 189 15.38 0.46 -5.95
C LEU A 189 14.68 1.20 -4.81
N TRP A 190 15.34 2.20 -4.24
CA TRP A 190 14.86 2.90 -3.06
C TRP A 190 13.81 3.95 -3.37
N GLY A 191 13.83 4.59 -4.55
CA GLY A 191 12.83 5.59 -4.94
C GLY A 191 11.41 5.04 -4.86
N PRO A 192 11.07 3.96 -5.59
CA PRO A 192 9.77 3.33 -5.53
C PRO A 192 9.41 2.84 -4.13
N SER A 193 10.34 2.18 -3.41
CA SER A 193 10.07 1.68 -2.05
C SER A 193 9.76 2.80 -1.07
N LEU A 194 10.48 3.92 -1.14
CA LEU A 194 10.23 5.09 -0.30
C LEU A 194 8.88 5.74 -0.59
N ASP A 195 8.49 5.83 -1.87
CA ASP A 195 7.17 6.37 -2.24
C ASP A 195 6.04 5.44 -1.75
N THR A 196 6.22 4.11 -1.86
CA THR A 196 5.26 3.16 -1.28
C THR A 196 5.16 3.27 0.24
N LEU A 197 6.25 3.60 0.94
CA LEU A 197 6.24 3.83 2.38
C LEU A 197 5.39 5.04 2.75
N VAL A 198 5.45 6.12 1.95
CA VAL A 198 4.57 7.28 2.12
C VAL A 198 3.10 6.86 2.01
N GLY A 199 2.75 6.07 0.99
CA GLY A 199 1.39 5.54 0.82
C GLY A 199 0.92 4.74 2.04
N ILE A 200 1.77 3.85 2.58
CA ILE A 200 1.48 3.07 3.79
C ILE A 200 1.29 3.96 5.01
N VAL A 201 2.16 4.97 5.22
CA VAL A 201 2.05 5.88 6.36
C VAL A 201 0.74 6.67 6.30
N VAL A 202 0.36 7.18 5.13
CA VAL A 202 -0.91 7.89 4.96
C VAL A 202 -2.10 6.95 5.17
N LEU A 203 -2.00 5.70 4.73
CA LEU A 203 -3.01 4.68 4.99
C LEU A 203 -3.15 4.35 6.48
N TYR A 204 -2.05 4.38 7.25
CA TYR A 204 -2.10 4.22 8.71
C TYR A 204 -2.74 5.42 9.39
N LEU A 205 -2.46 6.64 8.92
CA LEU A 205 -3.15 7.85 9.39
C LEU A 205 -4.66 7.77 9.13
N TYR A 206 -5.03 7.31 7.93
CA TYR A 206 -6.42 7.02 7.59
C TYR A 206 -7.03 6.01 8.58
N ALA A 207 -6.38 4.88 8.83
CA ALA A 207 -6.89 3.84 9.73
C ALA A 207 -7.07 4.36 11.17
N GLN A 208 -6.13 5.19 11.65
CA GLN A 208 -6.22 5.83 12.95
C GLN A 208 -7.35 6.86 13.02
N SER A 209 -7.59 7.61 11.95
CA SER A 209 -8.73 8.54 11.90
C SER A 209 -10.07 7.82 12.02
N VAL A 210 -10.18 6.61 11.46
CA VAL A 210 -11.35 5.74 11.61
C VAL A 210 -11.44 5.24 13.05
N ALA A 211 -10.33 4.80 13.65
CA ALA A 211 -10.29 4.38 15.05
C ALA A 211 -10.83 5.45 16.01
N LEU A 212 -10.41 6.71 15.81
CA LEU A 212 -10.87 7.87 16.60
C LEU A 212 -12.37 8.16 16.44
N ARG A 213 -12.96 7.84 15.28
CA ARG A 213 -14.42 7.98 15.06
C ARG A 213 -15.22 6.85 15.69
N LEU A 214 -14.66 5.64 15.71
CA LEU A 214 -15.30 4.46 16.29
C LEU A 214 -15.24 4.48 17.82
N HIS A 215 -14.17 5.04 18.37
CA HIS A 215 -13.94 5.22 19.79
C HIS A 215 -13.59 6.69 20.07
N PRO A 216 -14.56 7.61 20.01
CA PRO A 216 -14.35 8.93 20.58
C PRO A 216 -14.07 8.69 22.06
N GLY A 217 -12.85 9.01 22.51
CA GLY A 217 -12.55 8.96 23.95
C GLY A 217 -13.55 9.81 24.75
N PRO A 218 -13.67 9.58 26.06
CA PRO A 218 -14.46 10.47 26.93
C PRO A 218 -14.01 11.92 26.82
#